data_AF-A0A2N0ZVX7-F1
#
_entry.id   AF-A0A2N0ZVX7-F1
#
_cell.length_a   1.000
_cell.length_b   1.000
_cell.length_c   1.000
_cell.angle_alpha   90.00
_cell.angle_beta   90.00
_cell.angle_gamma   90.00
#
_symmetry.space_group_name_H-M   'P 1'
#
loop_
_entity.id
_entity.type
_entity.pdbx_description
1 polymer ?
#
loop_
_entity_poly.entity_id
_entity_poly.type
_entity_poly.pdbx_seq_one_letter_code
_entity_poly.pdbx_strand_id
1 'polypeptide(L)'
;MSNKQPRMSFGKWTLSVFSISALLALSACSGDNTTAEEPAAVSESADAVAVEPAPPVAEPEVVTPEPAVESEVSEAIEEPVAEAEPEVLAADAGAKLYEAQCKMCHAQGLLEAPKYGDTAAWSARITKDKETLYSHSAKGFNKMPAQAINGVTEAQVHAAVDYMLASVS
;
A
#
# COMPACT_ATOMS: atom_id res chain seq x y z
N MET A 1 2.79 50.98 -23.08
CA MET A 1 1.48 50.34 -23.33
C MET A 1 1.02 49.67 -22.04
N SER A 2 0.19 50.37 -21.26
CA SER A 2 -0.40 49.86 -20.01
C SER A 2 -1.66 49.05 -20.35
N ASN A 3 -1.66 47.75 -20.04
CA ASN A 3 -2.84 46.91 -20.21
C ASN A 3 -3.63 46.88 -18.90
N LYS A 4 -4.85 47.40 -18.93
CA LYS A 4 -5.71 47.65 -17.77
C LYS A 4 -7.08 47.09 -18.08
N GLN A 5 -7.42 45.95 -17.49
CA GLN A 5 -8.77 45.38 -17.42
C GLN A 5 -8.87 44.45 -16.21
N PRO A 6 -10.09 44.22 -15.66
CA PRO A 6 -10.39 44.66 -14.31
C PRO A 6 -10.77 43.54 -13.32
N ARG A 7 -10.75 43.92 -12.05
CA ARG A 7 -11.18 43.15 -10.88
C ARG A 7 -12.69 42.92 -10.94
N MET A 8 -13.12 41.67 -11.12
CA MET A 8 -14.52 41.29 -11.00
C MET A 8 -14.87 41.13 -9.51
N SER A 9 -15.87 41.91 -9.10
CA SER A 9 -16.38 42.07 -7.75
C SER A 9 -17.21 40.86 -7.31
N PHE A 10 -16.94 40.36 -6.10
CA PHE A 10 -17.73 39.36 -5.38
C PHE A 10 -19.12 39.93 -5.05
N GLY A 11 -20.12 39.59 -5.86
CA GLY A 11 -21.52 39.90 -5.64
C GLY A 11 -22.21 38.78 -4.84
N LYS A 12 -22.83 39.16 -3.72
CA LYS A 12 -23.81 38.36 -2.97
C LYS A 12 -24.80 37.69 -3.93
N TRP A 13 -24.85 36.35 -3.95
CA TRP A 13 -25.98 35.61 -4.52
C TRP A 13 -26.70 34.89 -3.39
N THR A 14 -27.80 35.50 -2.96
CA THR A 14 -28.73 35.01 -1.95
C THR A 14 -29.81 34.17 -2.61
N LEU A 15 -29.99 32.94 -2.11
CA LEU A 15 -31.23 32.14 -2.00
C LEU A 15 -32.18 32.05 -3.22
N SER A 16 -32.29 30.85 -3.81
CA SER A 16 -33.60 30.34 -4.26
C SER A 16 -33.68 28.81 -4.27
N VAL A 17 -34.69 28.35 -3.57
CA VAL A 17 -35.20 26.99 -3.34
C VAL A 17 -35.49 26.27 -4.66
N PHE A 18 -35.00 25.04 -4.84
CA PHE A 18 -35.62 24.05 -5.73
C PHE A 18 -35.60 22.68 -5.03
N SER A 19 -36.65 22.50 -4.23
CA SER A 19 -37.10 21.21 -3.72
C SER A 19 -37.76 20.46 -4.88
N ILE A 20 -37.20 19.33 -5.31
CA ILE A 20 -37.91 18.37 -6.16
C ILE A 20 -37.76 16.99 -5.51
N SER A 21 -38.78 16.67 -4.71
CA SER A 21 -39.15 15.31 -4.31
C SER A 21 -40.09 14.73 -5.36
N ALA A 22 -39.79 13.54 -5.86
CA ALA A 22 -40.74 12.56 -6.40
C ALA A 22 -39.97 11.23 -6.57
N LEU A 23 -39.99 10.32 -5.59
CA LEU A 23 -40.96 9.22 -5.44
C LEU A 23 -41.23 8.45 -6.74
N LEU A 24 -40.56 7.30 -6.86
CA LEU A 24 -41.03 6.14 -7.62
C LEU A 24 -40.70 4.88 -6.82
N ALA A 25 -41.67 4.46 -6.01
CA ALA A 25 -41.76 3.14 -5.40
C ALA A 25 -42.87 2.36 -6.10
N LEU A 26 -42.69 1.05 -6.28
CA LEU A 26 -43.63 -0.08 -6.44
C LEU A 26 -42.78 -1.23 -7.06
N SER A 27 -42.82 -2.50 -6.67
CA SER A 27 -43.84 -3.30 -6.00
C SER A 27 -43.29 -4.73 -5.75
N ALA A 28 -43.52 -5.27 -4.53
CA ALA A 28 -43.97 -6.64 -4.14
C ALA A 28 -43.31 -7.91 -4.78
N CYS A 29 -43.17 -9.07 -4.13
CA CYS A 29 -43.70 -9.61 -2.87
C CYS A 29 -42.92 -10.89 -2.45
N SER A 30 -42.80 -11.05 -1.13
CA SER A 30 -42.77 -12.23 -0.26
C SER A 30 -42.46 -13.66 -0.75
N GLY A 31 -41.60 -14.31 0.04
CA GLY A 31 -41.58 -15.76 0.26
C GLY A 31 -40.61 -16.14 1.38
N ASP A 32 -41.13 -16.30 2.60
CA ASP A 32 -40.44 -16.81 3.79
C ASP A 32 -40.15 -18.32 3.64
N ASN A 33 -38.90 -18.75 3.86
CA ASN A 33 -38.66 -20.01 4.57
C ASN A 33 -37.32 -20.02 5.33
N THR A 34 -37.44 -20.36 6.60
CA THR A 34 -36.39 -20.92 7.45
C THR A 34 -35.94 -22.29 6.92
N THR A 35 -34.64 -22.59 6.96
CA THR A 35 -34.05 -23.81 7.56
C THR A 35 -32.57 -23.93 7.18
N ALA A 36 -31.82 -24.38 8.18
CA ALA A 36 -30.42 -24.76 8.17
C ALA A 36 -30.05 -25.80 7.09
N GLU A 37 -28.74 -26.07 7.04
CA GLU A 37 -28.08 -27.31 6.62
C GLU A 37 -27.15 -27.15 5.40
N GLU A 38 -25.85 -27.22 5.72
CA GLU A 38 -24.78 -27.72 4.87
C GLU A 38 -25.17 -29.10 4.32
N PRO A 39 -25.08 -29.34 3.00
CA PRO A 39 -24.08 -30.32 2.61
C PRO A 39 -23.27 -29.90 1.38
N ALA A 40 -21.96 -30.12 1.52
CA ALA A 40 -21.13 -30.92 0.63
C ALA A 40 -21.56 -31.06 -0.84
N ALA A 41 -20.59 -30.70 -1.69
CA ALA A 41 -20.18 -31.42 -2.92
C ALA A 41 -21.15 -31.38 -4.12
N VAL A 42 -20.78 -31.44 -5.39
CA VAL A 42 -19.55 -31.44 -6.24
C VAL A 42 -20.13 -31.49 -7.68
N SER A 43 -19.35 -31.05 -8.69
CA SER A 43 -19.49 -31.43 -10.13
C SER A 43 -20.63 -30.78 -10.93
N GLU A 44 -20.55 -30.49 -12.23
CA GLU A 44 -19.70 -30.96 -13.33
C GLU A 44 -19.98 -30.14 -14.62
N SER A 45 -19.09 -30.33 -15.60
CA SER A 45 -19.26 -30.14 -17.07
C SER A 45 -18.55 -28.89 -17.62
N ALA A 46 -17.32 -29.00 -18.15
CA ALA A 46 -16.84 -29.71 -19.34
C ALA A 46 -16.94 -28.86 -20.61
N ASP A 47 -15.79 -28.62 -21.26
CA ASP A 47 -15.70 -28.60 -22.71
C ASP A 47 -14.34 -29.16 -23.12
N ALA A 48 -14.38 -30.06 -24.09
CA ALA A 48 -13.32 -30.97 -24.49
C ALA A 48 -12.91 -30.68 -25.93
N VAL A 49 -11.62 -30.66 -26.23
CA VAL A 49 -11.13 -30.99 -27.58
C VAL A 49 -9.92 -31.90 -27.45
N ALA A 50 -10.11 -33.11 -27.97
CA ALA A 50 -9.15 -34.19 -28.09
C ALA A 50 -8.22 -34.00 -29.30
N VAL A 51 -6.96 -34.42 -29.16
CA VAL A 51 -6.09 -34.83 -30.28
C VAL A 51 -5.40 -36.14 -29.86
N GLU A 52 -5.56 -37.15 -30.72
CA GLU A 52 -5.06 -38.53 -30.62
C GLU A 52 -3.61 -38.65 -31.19
N PRO A 53 -2.92 -39.82 -31.21
CA PRO A 53 -1.73 -40.09 -30.39
C PRO A 53 -0.46 -40.49 -31.20
N ALA A 54 0.70 -40.57 -30.55
CA ALA A 54 1.75 -41.58 -30.83
C ALA A 54 2.88 -41.58 -29.76
N PRO A 55 3.55 -42.72 -29.49
CA PRO A 55 4.12 -43.08 -28.18
C PRO A 55 5.68 -43.18 -28.19
N PRO A 56 6.35 -43.90 -27.25
CA PRO A 56 6.89 -43.40 -25.97
C PRO A 56 8.42 -43.58 -25.85
N VAL A 57 9.15 -42.72 -25.13
CA VAL A 57 10.52 -43.07 -24.70
C VAL A 57 10.91 -42.41 -23.37
N ALA A 58 11.25 -43.30 -22.43
CA ALA A 58 12.20 -43.18 -21.32
C ALA A 58 11.88 -42.29 -20.11
N GLU A 59 11.48 -42.98 -19.04
CA GLU A 59 11.91 -42.71 -17.66
C GLU A 59 13.45 -42.66 -17.58
N PRO A 60 14.00 -41.76 -16.75
CA PRO A 60 14.63 -42.25 -15.52
C PRO A 60 14.15 -41.44 -14.31
N GLU A 61 13.55 -42.10 -13.32
CA GLU A 61 14.21 -42.56 -12.10
C GLU A 61 15.02 -41.50 -11.34
N VAL A 62 14.47 -41.16 -10.18
CA VAL A 62 15.16 -40.96 -8.89
C VAL A 62 16.11 -39.77 -8.79
N VAL A 63 15.69 -38.73 -8.06
CA VAL A 63 16.33 -38.36 -6.78
C VAL A 63 15.28 -37.72 -5.88
N THR A 64 14.92 -38.44 -4.81
CA THR A 64 14.22 -37.91 -3.65
C THR A 64 15.14 -36.91 -2.93
N PRO A 65 14.69 -35.69 -2.62
CA PRO A 65 15.44 -34.74 -1.82
C PRO A 65 15.13 -34.94 -0.33
N GLU A 66 16.16 -35.11 0.50
CA GLU A 66 16.09 -34.79 1.93
C GLU A 66 17.50 -34.61 2.52
N PRO A 67 17.66 -33.97 3.69
CA PRO A 67 18.38 -32.72 3.80
C PRO A 67 19.58 -32.85 4.74
N ALA A 68 20.56 -31.97 4.58
CA ALA A 68 21.58 -31.75 5.60
C ALA A 68 21.63 -30.26 5.93
N VAL A 69 21.08 -29.99 7.10
CA VAL A 69 21.32 -28.83 7.95
C VAL A 69 22.83 -28.59 8.13
N GLU A 70 23.24 -27.34 7.95
CA GLU A 70 24.41 -26.71 8.59
C GLU A 70 24.18 -25.19 8.41
N SER A 71 23.34 -24.54 9.21
CA SER A 71 23.69 -23.98 10.52
C SER A 71 25.14 -23.51 10.65
N GLU A 72 25.54 -22.52 9.85
CA GLU A 72 26.59 -21.59 10.24
C GLU A 72 25.99 -20.20 10.45
N VAL A 73 25.58 -19.98 11.71
CA VAL A 73 25.65 -18.65 12.31
C VAL A 73 27.14 -18.30 12.36
N SER A 74 27.56 -17.33 11.55
CA SER A 74 28.82 -16.64 11.77
C SER A 74 28.58 -15.14 11.65
N GLU A 75 28.66 -14.52 12.82
CA GLU A 75 29.05 -13.12 13.04
C GLU A 75 28.32 -12.07 12.18
N ALA A 76 27.21 -11.58 12.72
CA ALA A 76 26.84 -10.19 12.50
C ALA A 76 27.98 -9.33 13.07
N ILE A 77 28.89 -8.93 12.18
CA ILE A 77 29.88 -7.89 12.42
C ILE A 77 29.06 -6.63 12.70
N GLU A 78 29.00 -6.26 13.98
CA GLU A 78 28.55 -4.95 14.43
C GLU A 78 29.60 -3.96 13.92
N GLU A 79 29.46 -3.53 12.66
CA GLU A 79 30.20 -2.39 12.15
C GLU A 79 29.89 -1.21 13.08
N PRO A 80 30.91 -0.48 13.55
CA PRO A 80 30.68 0.69 14.37
C PRO A 80 29.83 1.65 13.54
N VAL A 81 28.59 1.88 13.98
CA VAL A 81 27.75 2.97 13.48
C VAL A 81 28.55 4.22 13.78
N ALA A 82 29.29 4.68 12.78
CA ALA A 82 29.91 5.97 12.79
C ALA A 82 28.75 6.94 13.02
N GLU A 83 28.71 7.52 14.22
CA GLU A 83 27.76 8.56 14.60
C GLU A 83 27.88 9.67 13.55
N ALA A 84 27.00 9.63 12.56
CA ALA A 84 26.98 10.59 11.48
C ALA A 84 26.58 11.92 12.09
N GLU A 85 27.42 12.94 11.89
CA GLU A 85 27.10 14.30 12.30
C GLU A 85 25.72 14.67 11.74
N PRO A 86 24.80 15.22 12.56
CA PRO A 86 23.41 15.36 12.18
C PRO A 86 23.28 16.26 10.93
N GLU A 87 22.74 15.67 9.86
CA GLU A 87 22.43 16.39 8.63
C GLU A 87 21.32 17.42 8.91
N VAL A 88 21.59 18.70 8.62
CA VAL A 88 20.59 19.77 8.73
C VAL A 88 19.79 19.83 7.43
N LEU A 89 18.53 19.41 7.51
CA LEU A 89 17.60 19.43 6.38
C LEU A 89 16.77 20.72 6.35
N ALA A 90 16.29 21.08 5.16
CA ALA A 90 15.24 22.09 5.02
C ALA A 90 13.94 21.61 5.69
N ALA A 91 13.16 22.54 6.26
CA ALA A 91 11.91 22.22 6.96
C ALA A 91 10.87 21.46 6.09
N ASP A 92 10.94 21.62 4.76
CA ASP A 92 10.04 20.98 3.81
C ASP A 92 10.64 19.72 3.15
N ALA A 93 11.81 19.26 3.59
CA ALA A 93 12.50 18.11 3.00
C ALA A 93 11.64 16.84 3.00
N GLY A 94 10.99 16.54 4.13
CA GLY A 94 10.11 15.37 4.25
C GLY A 94 8.91 15.42 3.32
N ALA A 95 8.23 16.57 3.24
CA ALA A 95 7.10 16.77 2.34
C ALA A 95 7.51 16.64 0.86
N LYS A 96 8.67 17.20 0.49
CA LYS A 96 9.23 17.08 -0.87
C LYS A 96 9.53 15.64 -1.24
N LEU A 97 10.17 14.89 -0.36
CA LEU A 97 10.49 13.49 -0.62
C LEU A 97 9.22 12.63 -0.69
N TYR A 98 8.24 12.89 0.19
CA TYR A 98 6.93 12.24 0.11
C TYR A 98 6.31 12.43 -1.27
N GLU A 99 6.22 13.67 -1.75
CA GLU A 99 5.64 13.99 -3.06
C GLU A 99 6.41 13.33 -4.21
N ALA A 100 7.75 13.28 -4.12
CA ALA A 100 8.60 12.73 -5.18
C ALA A 100 8.60 11.21 -5.25
N GLN A 101 8.53 10.50 -4.12
CA GLN A 101 8.78 9.05 -4.06
C GLN A 101 7.69 8.27 -3.31
N CYS A 102 7.28 8.73 -2.14
CA CYS A 102 6.42 7.94 -1.25
C CYS A 102 4.94 7.97 -1.70
N LYS A 103 4.49 9.10 -2.26
CA LYS A 103 3.09 9.37 -2.61
C LYS A 103 2.50 8.36 -3.58
N MET A 104 3.31 7.85 -4.51
CA MET A 104 2.85 6.89 -5.52
C MET A 104 2.14 5.70 -4.88
N CYS A 105 2.66 5.20 -3.76
CA CYS A 105 2.06 4.07 -3.05
C CYS A 105 1.17 4.53 -1.89
N HIS A 106 1.61 5.51 -1.11
CA HIS A 106 0.94 5.89 0.12
C HIS A 106 -0.24 6.85 -0.05
N ALA A 107 -0.47 7.45 -1.22
CA ALA A 107 -1.66 8.28 -1.44
C ALA A 107 -2.95 7.45 -1.47
N GLN A 108 -2.90 6.29 -2.14
CA GLN A 108 -4.07 5.43 -2.36
C GLN A 108 -3.90 4.01 -1.80
N GLY A 109 -2.80 3.74 -1.11
CA GLY A 109 -2.52 2.44 -0.49
C GLY A 109 -2.23 1.35 -1.51
N LEU A 110 -1.46 1.68 -2.55
CA LEU A 110 -1.02 0.71 -3.55
C LEU A 110 -0.17 -0.37 -2.87
N LEU A 111 -0.30 -1.63 -3.31
CA LEU A 111 0.38 -2.78 -2.70
C LEU A 111 0.12 -2.92 -1.20
N GLU A 112 -1.06 -2.50 -0.73
CA GLU A 112 -1.46 -2.52 0.69
C GLU A 112 -0.61 -1.57 1.56
N ALA A 113 -0.02 -0.54 0.95
CA ALA A 113 0.70 0.50 1.67
C ALA A 113 -0.26 1.25 2.63
N PRO A 114 0.18 1.64 3.83
CA PRO A 114 -0.63 2.44 4.74
C PRO A 114 -0.89 3.81 4.11
N LYS A 115 -2.17 4.17 3.95
CA LYS A 115 -2.57 5.43 3.32
C LYS A 115 -2.15 6.63 4.17
N TYR A 116 -1.66 7.68 3.53
CA TYR A 116 -1.36 8.96 4.18
C TYR A 116 -2.64 9.53 4.82
N GLY A 117 -2.56 9.96 6.09
CA GLY A 117 -3.71 10.45 6.86
C GLY A 117 -4.68 9.39 7.37
N ASP A 118 -4.47 8.10 7.09
CA ASP A 118 -5.35 7.03 7.57
C ASP A 118 -4.93 6.55 8.97
N THR A 119 -5.51 7.17 9.99
CA THR A 119 -5.17 6.87 11.39
C THR A 119 -5.36 5.39 11.74
N ALA A 120 -6.36 4.71 11.16
CA ALA A 120 -6.62 3.30 11.41
C ALA A 120 -5.51 2.41 10.82
N ALA A 121 -5.07 2.70 9.58
CA ALA A 121 -3.97 1.97 8.94
C ALA A 121 -2.62 2.16 9.67
N TRP A 122 -2.41 3.33 10.29
CA TRP A 122 -1.17 3.68 10.98
C TRP A 122 -1.12 3.26 12.46
N SER A 123 -2.28 3.00 13.09
CA SER A 123 -2.37 2.69 14.54
C SER A 123 -1.44 1.55 14.97
N ALA A 124 -1.42 0.44 14.22
CA ALA A 124 -0.56 -0.71 14.55
C ALA A 124 0.93 -0.51 14.20
N ARG A 125 1.26 0.52 13.42
CA ARG A 125 2.65 0.81 12.99
C ARG A 125 3.34 1.73 14.00
N ILE A 126 2.61 2.72 14.51
CA ILE A 126 3.12 3.68 15.50
C ILE A 126 3.52 2.99 16.82
N THR A 127 2.95 1.82 17.13
CA THR A 127 3.35 1.02 18.31
C THR A 127 4.75 0.39 18.20
N LYS A 128 5.31 0.31 16.99
CA LYS A 128 6.61 -0.30 16.72
C LYS A 128 7.78 0.65 16.93
N ASP A 129 7.55 1.79 17.60
CA ASP A 129 8.48 2.90 17.75
C ASP A 129 8.92 3.57 16.43
N LYS A 130 9.46 4.80 16.55
CA LYS A 130 9.78 5.64 15.40
C LYS A 130 11.05 5.18 14.67
N GLU A 131 12.04 4.68 15.41
CA GLU A 131 13.31 4.23 14.85
C GLU A 131 13.15 2.99 13.97
N THR A 132 12.25 2.08 14.35
CA THR A 132 11.89 0.94 13.50
C THR A 132 11.27 1.40 12.18
N LEU A 133 10.38 2.39 12.21
CA LEU A 133 9.75 2.93 10.98
C LEU A 133 10.78 3.61 10.08
N TYR A 134 11.73 4.33 10.66
CA TYR A 134 12.86 4.91 9.95
C TYR A 134 13.70 3.86 9.25
N SER A 135 14.18 2.86 10.00
CA SER A 135 15.01 1.78 9.46
C SER A 135 14.31 1.02 8.33
N HIS A 136 13.05 0.63 8.54
CA HIS A 136 12.25 -0.05 7.52
C HIS A 136 12.03 0.81 6.26
N SER A 137 11.87 2.12 6.41
CA SER A 137 11.67 3.02 5.28
C SER A 137 12.96 3.27 4.51
N ALA A 138 14.07 3.48 5.22
CA ALA A 138 15.38 3.73 4.62
C ALA A 138 15.89 2.48 3.88
N LYS A 139 15.83 1.32 4.53
CA LYS A 139 16.42 0.05 4.08
C LYS A 139 15.45 -0.85 3.32
N GLY A 140 14.15 -0.53 3.35
CA GLY A 140 13.09 -1.35 2.76
C GLY A 140 12.59 -2.42 3.73
N PHE A 141 11.31 -2.78 3.59
CA PHE A 141 10.66 -3.79 4.43
C PHE A 141 9.41 -4.36 3.75
N ASN A 142 9.32 -5.70 3.67
CA ASN A 142 8.24 -6.40 2.97
C ASN A 142 8.05 -5.89 1.52
N LYS A 143 6.88 -5.29 1.23
CA LYS A 143 6.51 -4.73 -0.07
C LYS A 143 6.96 -3.28 -0.26
N MET A 144 7.55 -2.65 0.77
CA MET A 144 8.07 -1.29 0.70
C MET A 144 9.55 -1.33 0.27
N PRO A 145 9.90 -0.74 -0.89
CA PRO A 145 11.28 -0.69 -1.35
C PRO A 145 12.11 0.28 -0.50
N ALA A 146 13.43 0.08 -0.48
CA ALA A 146 14.37 1.01 0.16
C ALA A 146 14.23 2.42 -0.45
N GLN A 147 14.11 3.44 0.40
CA GLN A 147 13.95 4.84 -0.03
C GLN A 147 15.28 5.61 0.00
N ALA A 148 16.28 5.15 0.75
CA ALA A 148 17.61 5.77 0.80
C ALA A 148 18.47 5.30 -0.39
N ILE A 149 18.00 5.58 -1.61
CA ILE A 149 18.64 5.18 -2.87
C ILE A 149 18.81 6.38 -3.80
N ASN A 150 19.69 6.26 -4.81
CA ASN A 150 19.89 7.27 -5.86
C ASN A 150 20.20 8.69 -5.33
N GLY A 151 20.97 8.79 -4.25
CA GLY A 151 21.38 10.07 -3.65
C GLY A 151 20.40 10.64 -2.62
N VAL A 152 19.35 9.90 -2.25
CA VAL A 152 18.53 10.19 -1.08
C VAL A 152 19.24 9.71 0.18
N THR A 153 19.41 10.59 1.17
CA THR A 153 20.02 10.22 2.46
C THR A 153 19.01 9.60 3.41
N GLU A 154 19.47 8.79 4.38
CA GLU A 154 18.59 8.24 5.43
C GLU A 154 17.87 9.36 6.20
N ALA A 155 18.55 10.47 6.49
CA ALA A 155 17.94 11.62 7.14
C ALA A 155 16.76 12.20 6.34
N GLN A 156 16.87 12.27 5.01
CA GLN A 156 15.75 12.72 4.16
C GLN A 156 14.57 11.74 4.22
N VAL A 157 14.85 10.43 4.27
CA VAL A 157 13.80 9.41 4.46
C VAL A 157 13.15 9.55 5.82
N HIS A 158 13.92 9.77 6.90
CA HIS A 158 13.38 9.95 8.25
C HIS A 158 12.47 11.19 8.30
N ALA A 159 12.86 12.29 7.65
CA ALA A 159 12.01 13.47 7.51
C ALA A 159 10.70 13.19 6.76
N ALA A 160 10.72 12.32 5.73
CA ALA A 160 9.49 11.90 5.04
C ALA A 160 8.61 11.02 5.92
N VAL A 161 9.19 10.12 6.71
CA VAL A 161 8.44 9.32 7.71
C VAL A 161 7.80 10.24 8.74
N ASP A 162 8.51 11.25 9.24
CA ASP A 162 7.93 12.24 10.16
C ASP A 162 6.77 13.01 9.53
N TYR A 163 6.92 13.44 8.28
CA TYR A 163 5.84 14.09 7.53
C TYR A 163 4.59 13.19 7.44
N MET A 164 4.77 11.89 7.19
CA MET A 164 3.68 10.93 7.15
C MET A 164 3.05 10.69 8.53
N LEU A 165 3.86 10.53 9.58
CA LEU A 165 3.37 10.35 10.95
C LEU A 165 2.62 11.57 11.46
N ALA A 166 3.06 12.78 11.12
CA ALA A 166 2.38 14.02 11.48
C ALA A 166 0.95 14.12 10.90
N SER A 167 0.65 13.38 9.83
CA SER A 167 -0.71 13.33 9.26
C SER A 167 -1.71 12.48 10.06
N VAL A 168 -1.21 11.68 11.01
CA VAL A 168 -2.00 10.71 11.79
C VAL A 168 -1.75 10.80 13.30
N SER A 169 -0.98 11.81 13.74
CA SER A 169 -0.64 12.08 15.13
C SER A 169 -1.60 13.07 15.78
#